data_AF-M0CR87-F1
#
_entry.id   AF-M0CR87-F1
#
_cell.length_a   1.000
_cell.length_b   1.000
_cell.length_c   1.000
_cell.angle_alpha   90.00
_cell.angle_beta   90.00
_cell.angle_gamma   90.00
#
_symmetry.space_group_name_H-M   'P 1'
#
loop_
_entity.id
_entity.type
_entity.pdbx_description
1 polymer ?
#
loop_
_entity_poly.entity_id
_entity_poly.type
_entity_poly.pdbx_seq_one_letter_code
_entity_poly.pdbx_strand_id
1 'polypeptide(L)'
;MPESAIKHQLGHAPDSRVMESTYSHLKDSDHIREAREAFDLETDDPDSELTPEVCPQCGTNPPENARLCHICGLEFTPDAKEHSQEADDKVRESYQDVDPENMDTVDKLQLVDDILDDPEVKDMMIDRKEDE
;
A
#
# COMPACT_ATOMS: atom_id res chain seq x y z
N MET A 1 -0.26 -7.44 31.08
CA MET A 1 0.77 -6.79 31.94
C MET A 1 0.10 -5.65 32.72
N PRO A 2 0.39 -5.44 34.01
CA PRO A 2 -0.20 -4.33 34.76
C PRO A 2 0.38 -2.97 34.30
N GLU A 3 -0.48 -1.95 34.17
CA GLU A 3 -0.11 -0.59 33.72
C GLU A 3 1.05 0.02 34.55
N SER A 4 1.10 -0.29 35.85
CA SER A 4 2.16 0.16 36.76
C SER A 4 3.55 -0.35 36.36
N ALA A 5 3.64 -1.56 35.78
CA ALA A 5 4.91 -2.10 35.29
C ALA A 5 5.37 -1.37 34.03
N ILE A 6 4.44 -1.02 33.13
CA ILE A 6 4.71 -0.27 31.90
C ILE A 6 5.21 1.14 32.26
N LYS A 7 4.50 1.83 33.16
CA LYS A 7 4.91 3.15 33.67
C LYS A 7 6.31 3.12 34.30
N HIS A 8 6.61 2.11 35.11
CA HIS A 8 7.92 1.95 35.72
C HIS A 8 9.03 1.78 34.67
N GLN A 9 8.79 0.98 33.64
CA GLN A 9 9.74 0.76 32.54
C GLN A 9 10.05 2.05 31.76
N LEU A 10 9.03 2.88 31.55
CA LEU A 10 9.12 4.20 30.89
C LEU A 10 9.67 5.31 31.82
N GLY A 11 9.95 5.00 33.09
CA GLY A 11 10.44 5.97 34.09
C GLY A 11 9.36 6.93 34.60
N HIS A 12 8.08 6.62 34.41
CA HIS A 12 6.97 7.38 34.94
C HIS A 12 6.68 6.99 36.39
N ALA A 13 6.25 7.99 37.18
CA ALA A 13 5.72 7.72 38.51
C ALA A 13 4.43 6.87 38.43
N PRO A 14 4.10 6.04 39.43
CA PRO A 14 2.92 5.18 39.42
C PRO A 14 1.59 5.94 39.25
N ASP A 15 1.52 7.14 39.80
CA ASP A 15 0.40 8.08 39.76
C ASP A 15 0.44 9.04 38.54
N SER A 16 1.43 8.86 37.65
CA SER A 16 1.55 9.67 36.45
C SER A 16 0.37 9.47 35.51
N ARG A 17 -0.19 10.60 35.05
CA ARG A 17 -1.20 10.67 33.99
C ARG A 17 -0.59 10.89 32.60
N VAL A 18 0.73 10.98 32.49
CA VAL A 18 1.43 11.21 31.21
C VAL A 18 1.08 10.14 30.19
N MET A 19 0.96 8.88 30.63
CA MET A 19 0.59 7.79 29.74
C MET A 19 -0.83 7.98 29.16
N GLU A 20 -1.77 8.41 29.99
CA GLU A 20 -3.17 8.63 29.61
C GLU A 20 -3.38 9.87 28.74
N SER A 21 -2.62 10.94 28.98
CA SER A 21 -2.73 12.18 28.20
C SER A 21 -1.93 12.18 26.90
N THR A 22 -0.73 11.60 26.92
CA THR A 22 0.20 11.67 25.79
C THR A 22 -0.01 10.51 24.81
N TYR A 23 -0.36 9.33 25.32
CA TYR A 23 -0.54 8.12 24.53
C TYR A 23 -2.00 7.64 24.52
N SER A 24 -2.95 8.57 24.56
CA SER A 24 -4.39 8.26 24.56
C SER A 24 -4.78 7.32 23.42
N HIS A 25 -4.21 7.53 22.23
CA HIS A 25 -4.44 6.73 21.03
C HIS A 25 -4.13 5.23 21.21
N LEU A 26 -3.09 4.87 21.99
CA LEU A 26 -2.74 3.47 22.24
C LEU A 26 -3.71 2.81 23.23
N LYS A 27 -4.19 3.57 24.21
CA LYS A 27 -5.18 3.10 25.20
C LYS A 27 -6.55 2.96 24.56
N ASP A 28 -6.90 3.90 23.67
CA ASP A 28 -8.16 3.89 22.92
C ASP A 28 -8.22 2.67 22.01
N SER A 29 -7.14 2.32 21.30
CA SER A 29 -7.10 1.10 20.47
C SER A 29 -7.29 -0.17 21.29
N ASP A 30 -6.67 -0.28 22.47
CA ASP A 30 -6.85 -1.44 23.37
C ASP A 30 -8.29 -1.57 23.86
N HIS A 31 -8.94 -0.47 24.23
CA HIS A 31 -10.34 -0.48 24.63
C HIS A 31 -11.30 -0.83 23.49
N ILE A 32 -11.01 -0.37 22.27
CA ILE A 32 -11.79 -0.73 21.09
C ILE A 32 -11.67 -2.23 20.81
N ARG A 33 -10.47 -2.81 20.94
CA ARG A 33 -10.25 -4.25 20.77
C ARG A 33 -10.97 -5.07 21.83
N GLU A 34 -10.85 -4.70 23.11
CA GLU A 34 -11.55 -5.38 24.21
C GLU A 34 -13.08 -5.31 24.05
N ALA A 35 -13.61 -4.18 23.58
CA ALA A 35 -15.03 -4.05 23.27
C ALA A 35 -15.44 -4.97 22.11
N ARG A 36 -14.65 -5.06 21.04
CA ARG A 36 -14.92 -5.98 19.92
C ARG A 36 -14.91 -7.44 20.35
N GLU A 37 -13.92 -7.85 21.15
CA GLU A 37 -13.85 -9.19 21.76
C GLU A 37 -15.12 -9.48 22.58
N ALA A 38 -15.58 -8.52 23.39
CA ALA A 38 -16.79 -8.69 24.21
C ALA A 38 -18.10 -8.83 23.39
N PHE A 39 -18.10 -8.38 22.14
CA PHE A 39 -19.23 -8.50 21.22
C PHE A 39 -19.05 -9.63 20.18
N ASP A 40 -18.03 -10.50 20.34
CA ASP A 40 -17.68 -11.54 19.37
C ASP A 40 -17.47 -10.96 17.94
N LEU A 41 -16.90 -9.75 17.86
CA LEU A 41 -16.50 -9.12 16.60
C LEU A 41 -15.03 -9.45 16.29
N GLU A 42 -14.69 -9.41 15.01
CA GLU A 42 -13.33 -9.62 14.52
C GLU A 42 -12.36 -8.57 15.10
N THR A 43 -11.22 -9.06 15.59
CA THR A 43 -10.22 -8.27 16.33
C THR A 43 -8.83 -8.37 15.73
N ASP A 44 -8.65 -9.21 14.72
CA ASP A 44 -7.39 -9.38 14.03
C ASP A 44 -7.03 -8.08 13.28
N ASP A 45 -5.75 -7.73 13.33
CA ASP A 45 -5.21 -6.64 12.52
C ASP A 45 -5.29 -7.05 11.03
N PRO A 46 -5.56 -6.11 10.11
CA PRO A 46 -5.64 -6.45 8.68
C PRO A 46 -4.34 -7.09 8.21
N ASP A 47 -4.44 -8.24 7.51
CA ASP A 47 -3.30 -9.01 7.03
C ASP A 47 -2.36 -8.22 6.09
N SER A 48 -2.86 -7.13 5.49
CA SER A 48 -2.07 -6.16 4.74
C SER A 48 -2.19 -4.77 5.35
N GLU A 49 -1.13 -4.31 6.01
CA GLU A 49 -1.05 -2.91 6.51
C GLU A 49 -1.12 -1.88 5.38
N LEU A 50 -0.77 -2.27 4.15
CA LEU A 50 -0.59 -1.34 3.02
C LEU A 50 -1.69 -1.43 1.96
N THR A 51 -2.51 -2.48 1.97
CA THR A 51 -3.63 -2.62 1.03
C THR A 51 -4.90 -2.05 1.66
N PRO A 52 -5.49 -0.98 1.10
CA PRO A 52 -6.73 -0.41 1.65
C PRO A 52 -7.94 -1.33 1.37
N GLU A 53 -8.89 -1.42 2.30
CA GLU A 53 -10.15 -2.17 2.11
C GLU A 53 -10.99 -1.65 0.92
N VAL A 54 -10.86 -0.36 0.60
CA VAL A 54 -11.54 0.27 -0.53
C VAL A 54 -10.56 1.19 -1.23
N CYS A 55 -10.43 1.04 -2.55
CA CYS A 55 -9.61 1.91 -3.37
C CYS A 55 -10.11 3.37 -3.27
N PRO A 56 -9.27 4.34 -2.86
CA PRO A 56 -9.70 5.73 -2.69
C PRO A 56 -10.00 6.45 -4.02
N GLN A 57 -9.56 5.89 -5.16
CA GLN A 57 -9.69 6.52 -6.47
C GLN A 57 -10.88 6.03 -7.29
N CYS A 58 -11.22 4.73 -7.21
CA CYS A 58 -12.36 4.16 -7.96
C CYS A 58 -13.41 3.48 -7.09
N GLY A 59 -13.18 3.34 -5.78
CA GLY A 59 -14.15 2.78 -4.84
C GLY A 59 -14.34 1.26 -4.90
N THR A 60 -13.47 0.55 -5.61
CA THR A 60 -13.49 -0.92 -5.70
C THR A 60 -12.82 -1.54 -4.48
N ASN A 61 -13.22 -2.76 -4.14
CA ASN A 61 -12.58 -3.53 -3.08
C ASN A 61 -11.44 -4.35 -3.69
N PRO A 62 -10.16 -4.01 -3.43
CA PRO A 62 -9.04 -4.78 -3.96
C PRO A 62 -8.93 -6.14 -3.27
N PRO A 63 -8.34 -7.16 -3.92
CA PRO A 63 -8.06 -8.43 -3.26
C PRO A 63 -7.11 -8.27 -2.07
N GLU A 64 -7.14 -9.22 -1.15
CA GLU A 64 -6.23 -9.27 -0.01
C GLU A 64 -4.77 -9.26 -0.51
N ASN A 65 -3.96 -8.34 0.03
CA ASN A 65 -2.57 -8.09 -0.37
C ASN A 65 -2.35 -7.52 -1.78
N ALA A 66 -3.36 -6.90 -2.41
CA ALA A 66 -3.13 -6.21 -3.68
C ALA A 66 -2.10 -5.08 -3.52
N ARG A 67 -1.09 -5.07 -4.40
CA ARG A 67 -0.10 -3.98 -4.47
C ARG A 67 -0.60 -2.80 -5.29
N LEU A 68 -1.55 -3.06 -6.20
CA LEU A 68 -2.21 -2.08 -7.05
C LEU A 68 -3.69 -2.40 -7.23
N CYS A 69 -4.46 -1.40 -7.64
CA CYS A 69 -5.86 -1.60 -7.97
C CYS A 69 -6.01 -2.26 -9.34
N HIS A 70 -6.54 -3.47 -9.36
CA HIS A 70 -6.86 -4.22 -10.59
C HIS A 70 -7.81 -3.50 -11.57
N ILE A 71 -8.55 -2.48 -11.11
CA ILE A 71 -9.49 -1.73 -11.97
C ILE A 71 -8.88 -0.42 -12.48
N CYS A 72 -8.28 0.37 -11.60
CA CYS A 72 -7.84 1.73 -11.95
C CYS A 72 -6.33 1.91 -11.99
N GLY A 73 -5.56 0.88 -11.64
CA GLY A 73 -4.10 0.90 -11.66
C GLY A 73 -3.45 1.71 -10.54
N LEU A 74 -4.21 2.22 -9.56
CA LEU A 74 -3.65 2.97 -8.43
C LEU A 74 -2.70 2.09 -7.61
N GLU A 75 -1.50 2.58 -7.34
CA GLU A 75 -0.50 1.91 -6.51
C GLU A 75 -0.81 2.10 -5.02
N PHE A 76 -0.82 0.99 -4.27
CA PHE A 76 -1.04 0.99 -2.82
C PHE A 76 0.27 0.91 -2.05
N THR A 77 1.24 0.14 -2.55
CA THR A 77 2.53 -0.06 -1.88
C THR A 77 3.62 0.86 -2.45
N PRO A 78 4.65 1.21 -1.64
CA PRO A 78 5.81 1.97 -2.13
C PRO A 78 6.52 1.30 -3.31
N ASP A 79 6.63 -0.03 -3.29
CA ASP A 79 7.32 -0.81 -4.32
C ASP A 79 6.58 -0.75 -5.67
N ALA A 80 5.25 -0.84 -5.65
CA ALA A 80 4.43 -0.70 -6.85
C ALA A 80 4.60 0.68 -7.50
N LYS A 81 4.75 1.74 -6.68
CA LYS A 81 4.98 3.10 -7.15
C LYS A 81 6.36 3.30 -7.77
N GLU A 82 7.40 2.71 -7.19
CA GLU A 82 8.74 2.78 -7.78
C GLU A 82 8.77 2.07 -9.14
N HIS A 83 8.17 0.89 -9.22
CA HIS A 83 8.11 0.13 -10.46
C HIS A 83 7.25 0.78 -11.55
N SER A 84 6.12 1.41 -11.20
CA SER A 84 5.32 2.15 -12.18
C SER A 84 6.10 3.33 -12.76
N GLN A 85 6.78 4.11 -11.92
CA GLN A 85 7.62 5.24 -12.36
C GLN A 85 8.79 4.79 -13.23
N GLU A 86 9.48 3.70 -12.87
CA GLU A 86 10.55 3.15 -13.72
C GLU A 86 10.04 2.71 -15.09
N ALA A 87 8.84 2.12 -15.15
CA ALA A 87 8.24 1.70 -16.41
C ALA A 87 7.92 2.93 -17.28
N ASP A 88 7.26 3.93 -16.71
CA ASP A 88 6.92 5.19 -17.40
C ASP A 88 8.16 5.91 -17.93
N ASP A 89 9.24 5.98 -17.13
CA ASP A 89 10.49 6.61 -17.54
C ASP A 89 11.17 5.87 -18.68
N LYS A 90 11.18 4.52 -18.66
CA LYS A 90 11.74 3.70 -19.76
C LYS A 90 10.95 3.86 -21.05
N VAL A 91 9.62 3.91 -20.96
CA VAL A 91 8.78 4.16 -22.12
C VAL A 91 9.06 5.55 -22.68
N ARG A 92 9.13 6.57 -21.82
CA ARG A 92 9.45 7.94 -22.23
C ARG A 92 10.82 8.10 -22.86
N GLU A 93 11.84 7.37 -22.38
CA GLU A 93 13.17 7.31 -22.99
C GLU A 93 13.09 6.66 -24.38
N SER A 94 12.35 5.56 -24.51
CA SER A 94 12.20 4.85 -25.78
C SER A 94 11.62 5.72 -26.91
N TYR A 95 10.73 6.66 -26.58
CA TYR A 95 10.19 7.65 -27.54
C TYR A 95 11.20 8.74 -27.94
N GLN A 96 12.22 9.04 -27.12
CA GLN A 96 13.24 10.05 -27.43
C GLN A 96 14.27 9.55 -28.43
N ASP A 97 14.51 8.24 -28.47
CA ASP A 97 15.50 7.60 -29.33
C ASP A 97 14.98 7.25 -30.74
N VAL A 98 13.68 7.49 -31.01
CA VAL A 98 13.05 7.18 -32.30
C VAL A 98 13.13 8.37 -33.24
N ASP A 99 13.45 8.09 -34.51
CA ASP A 99 13.28 9.06 -35.58
C ASP A 99 11.76 9.28 -35.84
N PRO A 100 11.22 10.50 -35.65
CA PRO A 100 9.79 10.78 -35.81
C PRO A 100 9.28 10.57 -37.24
N GLU A 101 10.15 10.40 -38.24
CA GLU A 101 9.75 10.08 -39.62
C GLU A 101 9.48 8.58 -39.82
N ASN A 102 9.86 7.72 -38.87
CA ASN A 102 9.67 6.27 -38.93
C ASN A 102 8.37 5.84 -38.24
N MET A 103 7.25 6.00 -38.95
CA MET A 103 5.88 5.68 -38.48
C MET A 103 5.76 4.23 -37.96
N ASP A 104 6.42 3.25 -38.61
CA ASP A 104 6.36 1.83 -38.20
C ASP A 104 6.97 1.56 -36.83
N THR A 105 7.96 2.35 -36.40
CA THR A 105 8.57 2.22 -35.06
C THR A 105 7.75 2.91 -33.99
N VAL A 106 7.12 4.04 -34.33
CA VAL A 106 6.24 4.78 -33.41
C VAL A 106 4.99 3.94 -33.07
N ASP A 107 4.36 3.33 -34.08
CA ASP A 107 3.16 2.50 -33.88
C ASP A 107 3.43 1.30 -32.95
N LYS A 108 4.62 0.69 -33.04
CA LYS A 108 5.00 -0.44 -32.18
C LYS A 108 5.24 -0.02 -30.73
N LEU A 109 5.76 1.19 -30.51
CA LEU A 109 6.00 1.72 -29.18
C LEU A 109 4.68 2.09 -28.49
N GLN A 110 3.74 2.68 -29.23
CA GLN A 110 2.38 2.91 -28.72
C GLN A 110 1.69 1.61 -28.29
N LEU A 111 1.83 0.55 -29.07
CA LEU A 111 1.26 -0.74 -28.70
C LEU A 111 1.91 -1.34 -27.45
N VAL A 112 3.21 -1.09 -27.21
CA VAL A 112 3.88 -1.52 -25.97
C VAL A 112 3.41 -0.70 -24.78
N ASP A 113 3.23 0.61 -24.96
CA ASP A 113 2.71 1.54 -23.96
C ASP A 113 1.29 1.13 -23.51
N ASP A 114 0.39 0.88 -24.46
CA ASP A 114 -0.96 0.42 -24.20
C ASP A 114 -1.00 -0.91 -23.41
N ILE A 115 -0.04 -1.82 -23.67
CA ILE A 115 0.07 -3.10 -22.95
C ILE A 115 0.62 -2.89 -21.54
N LEU A 116 1.57 -1.97 -21.37
CA LEU A 116 2.16 -1.68 -20.07
C LEU A 116 1.16 -0.99 -19.14
N ASP A 117 0.21 -0.23 -19.67
CA ASP A 117 -0.84 0.42 -18.87
C ASP A 117 -1.94 -0.52 -18.37
N ASP A 118 -1.96 -1.77 -18.83
CA ASP A 118 -2.89 -2.78 -18.33
C ASP A 118 -2.55 -3.17 -16.86
N PRO A 119 -3.49 -3.03 -15.91
CA PRO A 119 -3.26 -3.36 -14.51
C PRO A 119 -2.83 -4.81 -14.27
N GLU A 120 -3.33 -5.77 -15.05
CA GLU A 120 -2.96 -7.19 -14.91
C GLU A 120 -1.50 -7.42 -15.30
N VAL A 121 -1.01 -6.70 -16.32
CA VAL A 121 0.38 -6.80 -16.79
C VAL A 121 1.33 -6.13 -15.79
N LYS A 122 0.97 -4.97 -15.22
CA LYS A 122 1.78 -4.31 -14.18
C LYS A 122 1.95 -5.20 -12.95
N ASP A 123 0.88 -5.86 -12.50
CA ASP A 123 0.92 -6.75 -11.33
C ASP A 123 1.85 -7.95 -11.57
N MET A 124 1.73 -8.60 -12.74
CA MET A 124 2.59 -9.70 -13.13
C MET A 124 4.08 -9.30 -13.24
N MET A 125 4.38 -8.06 -13.62
CA MET A 125 5.77 -7.57 -13.69
C MET A 125 6.37 -7.31 -12.32
N ILE A 126 5.57 -6.84 -11.37
CA ILE A 126 6.00 -6.62 -9.98
C ILE A 126 6.32 -7.96 -9.33
N ASP A 127 5.43 -8.95 -9.44
CA ASP A 127 5.66 -10.29 -8.89
C ASP A 127 6.96 -10.93 -9.43
N ARG A 128 7.23 -10.81 -10.74
CA ARG A 128 8.43 -11.42 -11.34
C ARG A 128 9.74 -10.78 -10.88
N LYS A 129 9.74 -9.47 -10.58
CA LYS A 129 10.94 -8.76 -10.11
C LYS A 129 11.31 -9.09 -8.67
N GLU A 130 10.34 -9.48 -7.85
CA GLU A 130 10.59 -9.87 -6.45
C GLU A 130 11.17 -11.29 -6.30
N ASP A 131 11.00 -12.14 -7.33
CA ASP A 131 11.54 -13.51 -7.37
C ASP A 131 13.03 -13.61 -7.79
N GLU A 132 13.66 -12.52 -8.24
CA GLU A 132 15.11 -12.42 -8.59
C GLU A 132 15.97 -11.88 -7.44
#